data_AF-C9MWQ0-F1
#
_entry.id   AF-C9MWQ0-F1
#
_cell.length_a   1.000
_cell.length_b   1.000
_cell.length_c   1.000
_cell.angle_alpha   90.00
_cell.angle_beta   90.00
_cell.angle_gamma   90.00
#
_symmetry.space_group_name_H-M   'P 1'
#
loop_
_entity.id
_entity.type
_entity.pdbx_description
1 polymer ?
#
loop_
_entity_poly.entity_id
_entity_poly.type
_entity_poly.pdbx_seq_one_letter_code
_entity_poly.pdbx_strand_id
1 'polypeptide(L)'
;MNKIIEFQNVNKVYPNGNEAVKDINFSINEGEFIVFIGTSGSGKTTALKMINRLEDATSGKIEIKGKNIFEYNIHKMRWNMGYVLQQVALFPHLTVEENISIVPELKGWKKEEIKARTEELLEMIGLESEKYLKRMPSELSGGEAQRIGIARALAGNPEIILMDEPFSALDPITRKSLQKDIKELQQKINKTIVFVTHDIEEAFYLGDRIFIIKDGKILQSGTKSELINNPKDEFVREFISLEQNKNAENEIDKKIIEKLKENGEYAKLVMEIENCRSKD
;
A
#
# COMPACT_ATOMS: atom_id res chain seq x y z
N MET A 1 -20.95 13.43 -2.12
CA MET A 1 -19.80 12.78 -1.49
C MET A 1 -19.06 13.81 -0.67
N ASN A 2 -18.72 13.50 0.58
CA ASN A 2 -17.96 14.40 1.45
C ASN A 2 -16.46 14.17 1.22
N LYS A 3 -15.70 15.26 1.07
CA LYS A 3 -14.24 15.20 0.96
C LYS A 3 -13.63 14.90 2.33
N ILE A 4 -12.81 13.85 2.42
CA ILE A 4 -12.11 13.48 3.65
C ILE A 4 -10.69 13.99 3.70
N ILE A 5 -10.00 14.06 2.55
CA ILE A 5 -8.63 14.60 2.44
C ILE A 5 -8.63 15.59 1.28
N GLU A 6 -7.98 16.74 1.46
CA GLU A 6 -7.79 17.73 0.39
C GLU A 6 -6.38 18.31 0.42
N PHE A 7 -5.77 18.39 -0.77
CA PHE A 7 -4.47 19.01 -1.03
C PHE A 7 -4.72 20.26 -1.88
N GLN A 8 -4.21 21.41 -1.43
CA GLN A 8 -4.31 22.70 -2.11
C GLN A 8 -2.90 23.29 -2.25
N ASN A 9 -2.42 23.37 -3.48
CA ASN A 9 -1.11 23.91 -3.88
C ASN A 9 0.06 23.37 -3.05
N VAL A 10 0.05 22.07 -2.77
CA VAL A 10 1.02 21.44 -1.87
C VAL A 10 2.36 21.26 -2.56
N ASN A 11 3.43 21.68 -1.87
CA ASN A 11 4.81 21.49 -2.32
C ASN A 11 5.66 20.87 -1.21
N LYS A 12 6.66 20.07 -1.58
CA LYS A 12 7.70 19.57 -0.68
C LYS A 12 9.06 19.70 -1.33
N VAL A 13 9.93 20.46 -0.69
CA VAL A 13 11.35 20.60 -1.02
C VAL A 13 12.16 20.07 0.17
N TYR A 14 13.00 19.08 -0.08
CA TYR A 14 13.92 18.56 0.94
C TYR A 14 15.13 19.49 1.12
N PRO A 15 15.84 19.43 2.26
CA PRO A 15 16.99 20.31 2.53
C PRO A 15 18.11 20.26 1.49
N ASN A 16 18.22 19.15 0.74
CA ASN A 16 19.17 18.98 -0.36
C ASN A 16 18.73 19.66 -1.67
N GLY A 17 17.63 20.41 -1.66
CA GLY A 17 17.06 21.07 -2.85
C GLY A 17 16.18 20.17 -3.72
N ASN A 18 15.99 18.89 -3.35
CA ASN A 18 15.12 18.01 -4.12
C ASN A 18 13.64 18.38 -3.92
N GLU A 19 12.99 18.80 -5.00
CA GLU A 19 11.56 19.08 -5.05
C GLU A 19 10.76 17.77 -5.25
N ALA A 20 10.44 17.10 -4.16
CA ALA A 20 9.74 15.81 -4.19
C ALA A 20 8.24 15.92 -4.51
N VAL A 21 7.60 17.06 -4.21
CA VAL A 21 6.19 17.34 -4.54
C VAL A 21 6.07 18.78 -5.05
N LYS A 22 5.37 18.97 -6.17
CA LYS A 22 5.30 20.23 -6.92
C LYS A 22 3.85 20.56 -7.27
N ASP A 23 3.28 21.53 -6.57
CA ASP A 23 1.92 22.07 -6.78
C ASP A 23 0.84 20.98 -6.94
N ILE A 24 0.85 20.02 -6.02
CA ILE A 24 -0.15 18.94 -6.03
C ILE A 24 -1.48 19.46 -5.48
N ASN A 25 -2.54 19.21 -6.26
CA ASN A 25 -3.92 19.59 -5.98
C ASN A 25 -4.84 18.39 -6.24
N PHE A 26 -5.50 17.88 -5.20
CA PHE A 26 -6.52 16.84 -5.33
C PHE A 26 -7.38 16.74 -4.07
N SER A 27 -8.52 16.04 -4.17
CA SER A 27 -9.34 15.67 -3.02
C SER A 27 -9.72 14.20 -3.09
N ILE A 28 -9.82 13.55 -1.93
CA ILE A 28 -10.29 12.17 -1.76
C ILE A 28 -11.63 12.21 -1.05
N ASN A 29 -12.58 11.40 -1.50
CA ASN A 29 -13.89 11.27 -0.88
C ASN A 29 -13.88 10.21 0.23
N GLU A 30 -14.78 10.36 1.21
CA GLU A 30 -14.99 9.33 2.23
C GLU A 30 -15.33 7.97 1.60
N GLY A 31 -14.66 6.91 2.07
CA GLY A 31 -14.87 5.53 1.63
C GLY A 31 -14.16 5.15 0.33
N GLU A 32 -13.48 6.09 -0.31
CA GLU A 32 -12.79 5.86 -1.58
C GLU A 32 -11.49 5.06 -1.39
N PHE A 33 -11.26 4.06 -2.25
CA PHE A 33 -9.96 3.40 -2.39
C PHE A 33 -9.18 4.11 -3.49
N ILE A 34 -8.23 4.97 -3.12
CA ILE A 34 -7.37 5.64 -4.09
C ILE A 34 -5.98 5.03 -4.14
N VAL A 35 -5.40 5.04 -5.33
CA VAL A 35 -4.07 4.50 -5.58
C VAL A 35 -3.15 5.56 -6.18
N PHE A 36 -1.96 5.75 -5.62
CA PHE A 36 -0.88 6.52 -6.22
C PHE A 36 0.07 5.57 -6.94
N ILE A 37 0.26 5.79 -8.24
CA ILE A 37 1.22 5.06 -9.08
C ILE A 37 2.19 5.99 -9.77
N GLY A 38 3.33 5.46 -10.18
CA GLY A 38 4.41 6.21 -10.82
C GLY A 38 5.77 5.59 -10.57
N THR A 39 6.79 6.10 -11.24
CA THR A 39 8.17 5.60 -11.12
C THR A 39 8.75 5.79 -9.71
N SER A 40 9.82 5.08 -9.39
CA SER A 40 10.57 5.31 -8.15
C SER A 40 11.02 6.77 -8.06
N GLY A 41 10.91 7.37 -6.87
CA GLY A 41 11.25 8.77 -6.65
C GLY A 41 10.23 9.80 -7.15
N SER A 42 9.08 9.40 -7.70
CA SER A 42 8.11 10.35 -8.27
C SER A 42 7.34 11.21 -7.26
N GLY A 43 7.49 10.96 -5.95
CA GLY A 43 6.83 11.74 -4.88
C GLY A 43 5.65 11.06 -4.19
N LYS A 44 5.27 9.83 -4.56
CA LYS A 44 4.11 9.08 -4.01
C LYS A 44 4.18 8.91 -2.48
N THR A 45 5.27 8.31 -2.00
CA THR A 45 5.51 8.08 -0.58
C THR A 45 5.62 9.40 0.19
N THR A 46 6.20 10.43 -0.41
CA THR A 46 6.25 11.77 0.19
C THR A 46 4.85 12.36 0.34
N ALA A 47 3.99 12.28 -0.69
CA ALA A 47 2.60 12.71 -0.61
C ALA A 47 1.82 11.93 0.46
N LEU A 48 1.99 10.60 0.53
CA LEU A 48 1.37 9.75 1.55
C LEU A 48 1.80 10.16 2.98
N LYS A 49 3.11 10.33 3.20
CA LYS A 49 3.68 10.73 4.49
C LYS A 49 3.20 12.10 4.96
N MET A 50 2.90 13.02 4.03
CA MET A 50 2.34 14.33 4.36
C MET A 50 0.91 14.28 4.91
N ILE A 51 0.11 13.27 4.55
CA ILE A 51 -1.25 13.10 5.10
C ILE A 51 -1.20 12.87 6.62
N ASN A 52 -0.29 12.01 7.08
CA ASN A 52 -0.08 11.67 8.50
C ASN A 52 0.79 12.71 9.24
N ARG A 53 1.46 13.62 8.51
CA ARG A 53 2.53 14.48 9.04
C ARG A 53 3.72 13.68 9.56
N LEU A 54 4.09 12.60 8.88
CA LEU A 54 5.43 12.02 9.03
C LEU A 54 6.47 12.91 8.34
N GLU A 55 6.04 13.63 7.31
CA GLU A 55 6.75 14.71 6.65
C GLU A 55 5.81 15.91 6.60
N ASP A 56 6.28 17.11 6.93
CA ASP A 56 5.48 18.32 6.73
C ASP A 56 5.69 18.86 5.30
N ALA A 57 4.65 19.42 4.70
CA ALA A 57 4.74 20.15 3.44
C ALA A 57 5.59 21.41 3.61
N THR A 58 6.33 21.80 2.57
CA THR A 58 7.09 23.06 2.55
C THR A 58 6.16 24.25 2.34
N SER A 59 5.13 24.10 1.51
CA SER A 59 4.08 25.10 1.29
C SER A 59 2.79 24.45 0.81
N GLY A 60 1.72 25.23 0.77
CA GLY A 60 0.37 24.76 0.49
C GLY A 60 -0.38 24.30 1.73
N LYS A 61 -1.53 23.67 1.51
CA LYS A 61 -2.45 23.30 2.58
C LYS A 61 -2.95 21.87 2.39
N ILE A 62 -2.93 21.11 3.47
CA ILE A 62 -3.56 19.78 3.53
C ILE A 62 -4.63 19.83 4.61
N GLU A 63 -5.83 19.40 4.25
CA GLU A 63 -6.97 19.32 5.15
C GLU A 63 -7.48 17.90 5.27
N ILE A 64 -7.98 17.60 6.46
CA ILE A 64 -8.73 16.38 6.74
C ILE A 64 -10.10 16.80 7.26
N LYS A 65 -11.16 16.31 6.62
CA LYS A 65 -12.55 16.69 6.93
C LYS A 65 -12.74 18.22 7.05
N GLY A 66 -12.13 18.97 6.13
CA GLY A 66 -12.20 20.43 6.06
C GLY A 66 -11.45 21.18 7.16
N LYS A 67 -10.61 20.51 7.95
CA LYS A 67 -9.76 21.12 8.98
C LYS A 67 -8.29 20.92 8.63
N ASN A 68 -7.47 21.95 8.79
CA ASN A 68 -6.04 21.86 8.50
C ASN A 68 -5.35 20.85 9.42
N ILE A 69 -4.49 19.99 8.87
CA ILE A 69 -3.74 18.95 9.62
C ILE A 69 -2.84 19.50 10.74
N PHE A 70 -2.45 20.77 10.68
CA PHE A 70 -1.68 21.45 11.74
C PHE A 70 -2.52 21.80 12.96
N GLU A 71 -3.85 21.87 12.83
CA GLU A 71 -4.76 22.19 13.94
C GLU A 71 -5.19 20.96 14.75
N TYR A 72 -4.73 19.76 14.37
CA TYR A 72 -4.97 18.54 15.12
C TYR A 72 -3.89 18.30 16.17
N ASN A 73 -4.28 17.66 17.27
CA ASN A 73 -3.29 16.97 18.10
C ASN A 73 -2.69 15.82 17.29
N ILE A 74 -1.38 15.85 17.07
CA ILE A 74 -0.68 14.93 16.17
C ILE A 74 -0.86 13.45 16.57
N HIS A 75 -0.88 13.14 17.87
CA HIS A 75 -1.06 11.77 18.34
C HIS A 75 -2.47 11.27 18.07
N LYS A 76 -3.50 12.04 18.46
CA LYS A 76 -4.90 11.67 18.21
C LYS A 76 -5.21 11.56 16.71
N MET A 77 -4.64 12.43 15.90
CA MET A 77 -4.75 12.36 14.44
C MET A 77 -4.21 11.03 13.92
N ARG A 78 -2.99 10.67 14.32
CA ARG A 78 -2.34 9.41 13.93
C ARG A 78 -3.07 8.18 14.45
N TRP A 79 -3.63 8.21 15.66
CA TRP A 79 -4.43 7.08 16.15
C TRP A 79 -5.72 6.87 15.35
N ASN A 80 -6.23 7.90 14.68
CA ASN A 80 -7.37 7.82 13.78
C ASN A 80 -6.98 7.51 12.32
N MET A 81 -5.71 7.19 12.08
CA MET A 81 -5.17 6.75 10.79
C MET A 81 -4.42 5.43 10.94
N GLY A 82 -4.79 4.43 10.14
CA GLY A 82 -3.96 3.24 9.98
C GLY A 82 -2.78 3.57 9.08
N TYR A 83 -1.57 3.11 9.42
CA TYR A 83 -0.41 3.22 8.53
C TYR A 83 0.27 1.86 8.38
N VAL A 84 0.34 1.38 7.14
CA VAL A 84 1.05 0.16 6.74
C VAL A 84 2.33 0.57 6.03
N LEU A 85 3.46 0.17 6.60
CA LEU A 85 4.80 0.45 6.08
C LEU A 85 5.19 -0.56 5.00
N GLN A 86 6.10 -0.14 4.12
CA GLN A 86 6.66 -0.99 3.06
C GLN A 86 7.35 -2.24 3.62
N GLN A 87 8.11 -2.06 4.71
CA GLN A 87 8.65 -3.18 5.48
C GLN A 87 7.79 -3.40 6.72
N VAL A 88 7.53 -4.68 7.02
CA VAL A 88 6.81 -5.07 8.23
C VAL A 88 7.54 -4.54 9.46
N ALA A 89 6.92 -3.59 10.16
CA ALA A 89 7.50 -3.01 11.37
C ALA A 89 6.76 -3.49 12.62
N LEU A 90 6.72 -4.79 12.87
CA LEU A 90 6.22 -5.35 14.13
C LEU A 90 7.24 -5.15 15.24
N PHE A 91 6.76 -4.97 16.47
CA PHE A 91 7.63 -4.93 17.65
C PHE A 91 8.08 -6.35 17.97
N PRO A 92 9.39 -6.66 17.88
CA PRO A 92 9.88 -8.03 17.91
C PRO A 92 9.77 -8.70 19.29
N HIS A 93 9.60 -7.89 20.34
CA HIS A 93 9.49 -8.34 21.73
C HIS A 93 8.03 -8.43 22.21
N LEU A 94 7.07 -8.14 21.33
CA LEU A 94 5.65 -8.24 21.60
C LEU A 94 5.06 -9.39 20.78
N THR A 95 4.09 -10.09 21.35
CA THR A 95 3.27 -11.08 20.65
C THR A 95 2.43 -10.42 19.55
N VAL A 96 1.79 -11.23 18.70
CA VAL A 96 0.82 -10.75 17.71
C VAL A 96 -0.32 -9.97 18.37
N GLU A 97 -0.88 -10.50 19.45
CA GLU A 97 -1.95 -9.84 20.22
C GLU A 97 -1.50 -8.47 20.73
N GLU A 98 -0.35 -8.41 21.38
CA GLU A 98 0.21 -7.17 21.91
C GLU A 98 0.54 -6.16 20.79
N ASN A 99 1.08 -6.63 19.65
CA ASN A 99 1.33 -5.78 18.49
C ASN A 99 0.06 -5.11 17.96
N ILE A 100 -1.04 -5.86 17.81
CA ILE A 100 -2.31 -5.35 17.30
C ILE A 100 -2.97 -4.41 18.32
N SER A 101 -2.80 -4.69 19.62
CA SER A 101 -3.49 -3.99 20.72
C SER A 101 -2.99 -2.56 21.00
N ILE A 102 -1.79 -2.18 20.53
CA ILE A 102 -1.13 -0.91 20.85
C ILE A 102 -2.03 0.32 20.66
N VAL A 103 -2.64 0.48 19.48
CA VAL A 103 -3.45 1.68 19.20
C VAL A 103 -4.76 1.69 19.99
N PRO A 104 -5.54 0.58 20.07
CA PRO A 104 -6.66 0.47 20.99
C PRO A 104 -6.34 0.84 22.45
N GLU A 105 -5.21 0.37 22.98
CA GLU A 105 -4.75 0.71 24.34
C GLU A 105 -4.49 2.22 24.49
N LEU A 106 -3.81 2.83 23.52
CA LEU A 106 -3.57 4.29 23.50
C LEU A 106 -4.88 5.10 23.39
N LYS A 107 -5.92 4.52 22.80
CA LYS A 107 -7.28 5.10 22.78
C LYS A 107 -8.08 4.83 24.05
N GLY A 108 -7.54 4.05 25.00
CA GLY A 108 -8.19 3.74 26.28
C GLY A 108 -9.33 2.73 26.18
N TRP A 109 -9.29 1.84 25.19
CA TRP A 109 -10.29 0.77 25.06
C TRP A 109 -10.19 -0.23 26.21
N LYS A 110 -11.28 -0.92 26.55
CA LYS A 110 -11.28 -1.96 27.57
C LYS A 110 -10.60 -3.22 27.05
N LYS A 111 -9.97 -3.99 27.93
CA LYS A 111 -9.24 -5.21 27.56
C LYS A 111 -10.10 -6.20 26.78
N GLU A 112 -11.36 -6.35 27.16
CA GLU A 112 -12.31 -7.25 26.49
C GLU A 112 -12.62 -6.78 25.06
N GLU A 113 -12.75 -5.47 24.85
CA GLU A 113 -12.98 -4.87 23.52
C GLU A 113 -11.74 -5.05 22.62
N ILE A 114 -10.55 -4.86 23.19
CA ILE A 114 -9.27 -5.05 22.48
C ILE A 114 -9.12 -6.50 22.05
N LYS A 115 -9.35 -7.46 22.95
CA LYS A 115 -9.24 -8.88 22.64
C LYS A 115 -10.21 -9.29 21.52
N ALA A 116 -11.48 -8.93 21.66
CA ALA A 116 -12.49 -9.24 20.64
C ALA A 116 -12.13 -8.62 19.27
N ARG A 117 -11.63 -7.37 19.27
CA ARG A 117 -11.19 -6.69 18.05
C ARG A 117 -9.98 -7.36 17.41
N THR A 118 -9.01 -7.79 18.21
CA THR A 118 -7.82 -8.49 17.73
C THR A 118 -8.18 -9.83 17.10
N GLU A 119 -9.04 -10.62 17.76
CA GLU A 119 -9.55 -11.89 17.22
C GLU A 119 -10.29 -11.66 15.90
N GLU A 120 -11.22 -10.70 15.86
CA GLU A 120 -11.94 -10.31 14.62
C GLU A 120 -10.97 -10.00 13.48
N LEU A 121 -9.94 -9.18 13.73
CA LEU A 121 -8.98 -8.77 12.72
C LEU A 121 -8.11 -9.91 12.20
N LEU A 122 -7.73 -10.86 13.07
CA LEU A 122 -6.99 -12.05 12.66
C LEU A 122 -7.82 -12.93 11.72
N GLU A 123 -9.09 -13.17 12.06
CA GLU A 123 -9.99 -13.93 11.18
C GLU A 123 -10.22 -13.20 9.84
N MET A 124 -10.37 -11.87 9.86
CA MET A 124 -10.56 -11.07 8.64
C MET A 124 -9.37 -11.14 7.67
N ILE A 125 -8.15 -11.32 8.17
CA ILE A 125 -6.93 -11.46 7.37
C ILE A 125 -6.56 -12.94 7.13
N GLY A 126 -7.46 -13.88 7.46
CA GLY A 126 -7.29 -15.30 7.21
C GLY A 126 -6.28 -16.01 8.12
N LEU A 127 -6.03 -15.48 9.31
CA LEU A 127 -5.18 -16.11 10.33
C LEU A 127 -6.04 -16.56 11.51
N GLU A 128 -6.03 -17.86 11.82
CA GLU A 128 -6.79 -18.43 12.93
C GLU A 128 -6.33 -17.83 14.27
N SER A 129 -7.20 -17.04 14.90
CA SER A 129 -6.89 -16.28 16.12
C SER A 129 -6.27 -17.14 17.22
N GLU A 130 -6.85 -18.32 17.49
CA GLU A 130 -6.37 -19.29 18.50
C GLU A 130 -4.89 -19.70 18.30
N LYS A 131 -4.42 -19.76 17.04
CA LYS A 131 -3.05 -20.18 16.70
C LYS A 131 -2.04 -19.04 16.69
N TYR A 132 -2.50 -17.81 16.44
CA TYR A 132 -1.61 -16.68 16.15
C TYR A 132 -1.45 -15.69 17.30
N LEU A 133 -2.46 -15.50 18.16
CA LEU A 133 -2.46 -14.46 19.20
C LEU A 133 -1.15 -14.39 20.01
N LYS A 134 -0.64 -15.54 20.43
CA LYS A 134 0.54 -15.65 21.30
C LYS A 134 1.87 -15.82 20.56
N ARG A 135 1.87 -15.87 19.23
CA ARG A 135 3.10 -15.99 18.45
C ARG A 135 3.93 -14.72 18.54
N MET A 136 5.24 -14.88 18.45
CA MET A 136 6.21 -13.81 18.32
C MET A 136 6.47 -13.53 16.83
N PRO A 137 6.87 -12.29 16.45
CA PRO A 137 7.17 -11.95 15.07
C PRO A 137 8.22 -12.84 14.40
N SER A 138 9.17 -13.38 15.17
CA SER A 138 10.19 -14.33 14.69
C SER A 138 9.63 -15.69 14.25
N GLU A 139 8.40 -16.02 14.66
CA GLU A 139 7.72 -17.29 14.33
C GLU A 139 6.81 -17.16 13.09
N LEU A 140 6.77 -15.99 12.46
CA LEU A 140 5.89 -15.68 11.35
C LEU A 140 6.63 -15.76 10.02
N SER A 141 5.94 -16.23 8.98
CA SER A 141 6.39 -16.00 7.60
C SER A 141 6.32 -14.50 7.24
N GLY A 142 7.04 -14.08 6.20
CA GLY A 142 6.97 -12.68 5.73
C GLY A 142 5.55 -12.23 5.36
N GLY A 143 4.75 -13.13 4.76
CA GLY A 143 3.35 -12.88 4.44
C GLY A 143 2.45 -12.74 5.67
N GLU A 144 2.62 -13.63 6.66
CA GLU A 144 1.91 -13.55 7.94
C GLU A 144 2.25 -12.26 8.70
N ALA A 145 3.52 -11.89 8.73
CA ALA A 145 3.99 -10.67 9.36
C ALA A 145 3.38 -9.42 8.70
N GLN A 146 3.25 -9.40 7.36
CA GLN A 146 2.59 -8.33 6.63
C GLN A 146 1.09 -8.25 6.93
N ARG A 147 0.39 -9.39 6.98
CA ARG A 147 -1.03 -9.48 7.40
C ARG A 147 -1.23 -8.86 8.78
N ILE A 148 -0.39 -9.24 9.74
CA ILE A 148 -0.45 -8.71 11.11
C ILE A 148 -0.15 -7.20 11.13
N GLY A 149 0.77 -6.71 10.28
CA GLY A 149 1.00 -5.28 10.08
C GLY A 149 -0.24 -4.53 9.61
N ILE A 150 -1.01 -5.11 8.68
CA ILE A 150 -2.30 -4.58 8.21
C ILE A 150 -3.33 -4.59 9.33
N ALA A 151 -3.47 -5.70 10.06
CA ALA A 151 -4.40 -5.80 11.19
C ALA A 151 -4.10 -4.76 12.27
N ARG A 152 -2.83 -4.55 12.62
CA ARG A 152 -2.42 -3.51 13.55
C ARG A 152 -2.83 -2.11 13.08
N ALA A 153 -2.69 -1.80 11.79
CA ALA A 153 -3.14 -0.53 11.23
C ALA A 153 -4.66 -0.34 11.35
N LEU A 154 -5.44 -1.42 11.39
CA LEU A 154 -6.91 -1.43 11.49
C LEU A 154 -7.45 -1.53 12.92
N ALA A 155 -6.59 -1.88 13.87
CA ALA A 155 -6.93 -2.17 15.25
C ALA A 155 -7.73 -1.04 15.91
N GLY A 156 -7.24 0.19 15.79
CA GLY A 156 -7.88 1.38 16.36
C GLY A 156 -9.16 1.85 15.64
N ASN A 157 -9.71 1.05 14.71
CA ASN A 157 -10.86 1.41 13.86
C ASN A 157 -10.71 2.80 13.19
N PRO A 158 -9.59 3.05 12.46
CA PRO A 158 -9.35 4.35 11.85
C PRO A 158 -10.35 4.65 10.74
N GLU A 159 -10.44 5.91 10.32
CA GLU A 159 -11.28 6.34 9.20
C GLU A 159 -10.51 6.37 7.88
N ILE A 160 -9.19 6.56 7.98
CA ILE A 160 -8.23 6.62 6.86
C ILE A 160 -7.19 5.53 7.07
N ILE A 161 -6.86 4.78 6.03
CA ILE A 161 -5.77 3.81 6.02
C ILE A 161 -4.78 4.22 4.94
N LEU A 162 -3.52 4.37 5.33
CA LEU A 162 -2.41 4.74 4.47
C LEU A 162 -1.53 3.51 4.28
N MET A 163 -1.27 3.11 3.05
CA MET A 163 -0.46 1.94 2.73
C MET A 163 0.66 2.31 1.77
N ASP A 164 1.91 2.12 2.21
CA ASP A 164 3.12 2.50 1.46
C ASP A 164 3.78 1.23 0.91
N GLU A 165 3.51 0.88 -0.36
CA GLU A 165 4.03 -0.32 -1.03
C GLU A 165 3.94 -1.62 -0.19
N PRO A 166 2.75 -1.96 0.38
CA PRO A 166 2.64 -3.04 1.35
C PRO A 166 2.88 -4.44 0.77
N PHE A 167 3.07 -4.57 -0.54
CA PHE A 167 3.24 -5.85 -1.23
C PHE A 167 4.62 -6.04 -1.87
N SER A 168 5.51 -5.03 -1.79
CA SER A 168 6.77 -5.02 -2.55
C SER A 168 7.71 -6.16 -2.17
N ALA A 169 7.70 -6.58 -0.90
CA ALA A 169 8.59 -7.62 -0.38
C ALA A 169 8.00 -9.03 -0.42
N LEU A 170 6.80 -9.22 -0.98
CA LEU A 170 6.11 -10.50 -1.00
C LEU A 170 6.35 -11.27 -2.30
N ASP A 171 6.40 -12.59 -2.19
CA ASP A 171 6.38 -13.48 -3.36
C ASP A 171 5.05 -13.38 -4.12
N PRO A 172 5.00 -13.75 -5.41
CA PRO A 172 3.81 -13.55 -6.24
C PRO A 172 2.54 -14.24 -5.75
N ILE A 173 2.64 -15.39 -5.08
CA ILE A 173 1.46 -16.15 -4.62
C ILE A 173 0.88 -15.45 -3.39
N THR A 174 1.74 -15.16 -2.41
CA THR A 174 1.34 -14.44 -1.19
C THR A 174 0.81 -13.05 -1.51
N ARG A 175 1.44 -12.35 -2.46
CA ARG A 175 1.00 -11.04 -2.95
C ARG A 175 -0.44 -11.08 -3.48
N LYS A 176 -0.76 -11.99 -4.40
CA LYS A 176 -2.12 -12.12 -4.96
C LYS A 176 -3.17 -12.45 -3.90
N SER A 177 -2.83 -13.35 -2.98
CA SER A 177 -3.71 -13.66 -1.86
C SER A 177 -4.00 -12.41 -1.03
N LEU A 178 -2.96 -11.67 -0.64
CA LEU A 178 -3.12 -10.49 0.21
C LEU A 178 -3.87 -9.35 -0.49
N GLN A 179 -3.67 -9.17 -1.80
CA GLN A 179 -4.46 -8.22 -2.60
C GLN A 179 -5.96 -8.54 -2.55
N LYS A 180 -6.31 -9.82 -2.72
CA LYS A 180 -7.71 -10.29 -2.62
C LYS A 180 -8.28 -10.00 -1.24
N ASP A 181 -7.52 -10.33 -0.19
CA ASP A 181 -7.95 -10.13 1.20
C ASP A 181 -8.17 -8.64 1.50
N ILE A 182 -7.29 -7.75 1.02
CA ILE A 182 -7.46 -6.29 1.15
C ILE A 182 -8.69 -5.79 0.39
N LYS A 183 -8.97 -6.32 -0.81
CA LYS A 183 -10.17 -5.92 -1.56
C LYS A 183 -11.45 -6.34 -0.85
N GLU A 184 -11.51 -7.58 -0.36
CA GLU A 184 -12.65 -8.08 0.42
C GLU A 184 -12.80 -7.31 1.74
N LEU A 185 -11.68 -6.99 2.39
CA LEU A 185 -11.65 -6.20 3.61
C LEU A 185 -12.22 -4.81 3.37
N GLN A 186 -11.77 -4.10 2.32
CA GLN A 186 -12.27 -2.75 2.00
C GLN A 186 -13.79 -2.74 1.79
N GLN A 187 -14.33 -3.75 1.09
CA GLN A 187 -15.78 -3.89 0.88
C GLN A 187 -16.57 -4.04 2.19
N LYS A 188 -15.97 -4.66 3.22
CA LYS A 188 -16.58 -4.85 4.54
C LYS A 188 -16.48 -3.62 5.44
N ILE A 189 -15.34 -2.93 5.44
CA ILE A 189 -15.03 -1.88 6.44
C ILE A 189 -15.41 -0.46 6.00
N ASN A 190 -15.66 -0.24 4.72
CA ASN A 190 -16.02 1.06 4.13
C ASN A 190 -15.13 2.22 4.62
N LYS A 191 -13.82 1.99 4.69
CA LYS A 191 -12.82 2.99 5.10
C LYS A 191 -12.20 3.65 3.89
N THR A 192 -11.69 4.87 4.07
CA THR A 192 -10.93 5.55 3.02
C THR A 192 -9.53 4.95 2.97
N ILE A 193 -9.06 4.52 1.81
CA ILE A 193 -7.74 3.92 1.65
C ILE A 193 -6.91 4.75 0.67
N VAL A 194 -5.68 5.08 1.07
CA VAL A 194 -4.65 5.69 0.21
C VAL A 194 -3.53 4.68 0.07
N PHE A 195 -3.38 4.14 -1.12
CA PHE A 195 -2.45 3.05 -1.41
C PHE A 195 -1.37 3.51 -2.38
N VAL A 196 -0.11 3.29 -2.05
CA VAL A 196 1.02 3.59 -2.92
C VAL A 196 1.56 2.29 -3.49
N THR A 197 1.74 2.25 -4.80
CA THR A 197 2.42 1.14 -5.49
C THR A 197 3.15 1.63 -6.73
N HIS A 198 4.04 0.80 -7.25
CA HIS A 198 4.62 0.95 -8.58
C HIS A 198 3.99 -0.01 -9.60
N ASP A 199 3.12 -0.93 -9.16
CA ASP A 199 2.47 -1.94 -10.00
C ASP A 199 1.10 -1.45 -10.49
N ILE A 200 0.91 -1.45 -11.81
CA ILE A 200 -0.35 -0.99 -12.41
C ILE A 200 -1.50 -1.99 -12.23
N GLU A 201 -1.22 -3.29 -12.14
CA GLU A 201 -2.26 -4.30 -11.93
C GLU A 201 -2.85 -4.16 -10.54
N GLU A 202 -2.02 -3.89 -9.55
CA GLU A 202 -2.46 -3.56 -8.19
C GLU A 202 -3.38 -2.35 -8.19
N ALA A 203 -2.98 -1.29 -8.88
CA ALA A 203 -3.79 -0.09 -8.99
C ALA A 203 -5.13 -0.35 -9.67
N PHE A 204 -5.13 -1.13 -10.75
CA PHE A 204 -6.32 -1.46 -11.53
C PHE A 204 -7.24 -2.46 -10.84
N TYR A 205 -6.71 -3.31 -9.98
CA TYR A 205 -7.48 -4.29 -9.21
C TYR A 205 -8.10 -3.66 -7.96
N LEU A 206 -7.33 -2.82 -7.25
CA LEU A 206 -7.72 -2.28 -5.95
C LEU A 206 -8.43 -0.93 -6.03
N GLY A 207 -7.91 -0.02 -6.86
CA GLY A 207 -8.30 1.39 -6.82
C GLY A 207 -9.63 1.70 -7.50
N ASP A 208 -10.47 2.45 -6.81
CA ASP A 208 -11.63 3.12 -7.39
C ASP A 208 -11.19 4.29 -8.28
N ARG A 209 -10.16 5.02 -7.83
CA ARG A 209 -9.49 6.09 -8.56
C ARG A 209 -7.99 6.02 -8.41
N ILE A 210 -7.29 6.24 -9.50
CA ILE A 210 -5.84 6.09 -9.61
C ILE A 210 -5.24 7.45 -9.98
N PHE A 211 -4.16 7.83 -9.32
CA PHE A 211 -3.37 9.03 -9.61
C PHE A 211 -2.01 8.60 -10.15
N ILE A 212 -1.69 9.06 -11.36
CA ILE A 212 -0.37 8.86 -11.98
C ILE A 212 0.50 10.05 -11.62
N ILE A 213 1.56 9.80 -10.85
CA ILE A 213 2.47 10.80 -10.31
C ILE A 213 3.85 10.64 -10.96
N LYS A 214 4.38 11.74 -11.49
CA LYS A 214 5.72 11.82 -12.09
C LYS A 214 6.39 13.13 -11.66
N ASP A 215 7.66 13.06 -11.29
CA ASP A 215 8.49 14.23 -10.96
C ASP A 215 7.82 15.21 -9.98
N GLY A 216 7.14 14.65 -8.97
CA GLY A 216 6.43 15.40 -7.93
C GLY A 216 5.08 15.98 -8.35
N LYS A 217 4.58 15.70 -9.56
CA LYS A 217 3.31 16.22 -10.09
C LYS A 217 2.32 15.11 -10.36
N ILE A 218 1.02 15.39 -10.17
CA ILE A 218 -0.06 14.53 -10.67
C ILE A 218 -0.22 14.83 -12.16
N LEU A 219 0.03 13.84 -13.02
CA LEU A 219 -0.16 13.96 -14.45
C LEU A 219 -1.63 13.80 -14.83
N GLN A 220 -2.24 12.72 -14.33
CA GLN A 220 -3.62 12.37 -14.56
C GLN A 220 -4.18 11.59 -13.36
N SER A 221 -5.48 11.74 -13.12
CA SER A 221 -6.22 10.90 -12.19
C SER A 221 -7.53 10.46 -12.80
N GLY A 222 -7.95 9.24 -12.53
CA GLY A 222 -9.23 8.72 -13.03
C GLY A 222 -9.45 7.26 -12.66
N THR A 223 -10.58 6.72 -13.08
CA THR A 223 -10.87 5.29 -13.03
C THR A 223 -9.96 4.53 -14.00
N LYS A 224 -9.83 3.20 -13.82
CA LYS A 224 -9.15 2.32 -14.79
C LYS A 224 -9.61 2.56 -16.22
N SER A 225 -10.92 2.66 -16.44
CA SER A 225 -11.49 2.87 -17.78
C SER A 225 -11.08 4.21 -18.38
N GLU A 226 -11.11 5.29 -17.59
CA GLU A 226 -10.71 6.62 -18.06
C GLU A 226 -9.23 6.69 -18.40
N LEU A 227 -8.37 6.06 -17.59
CA LEU A 227 -6.92 6.03 -17.84
C LEU A 227 -6.56 5.27 -19.13
N ILE A 228 -7.23 4.14 -19.39
CA ILE A 228 -7.00 3.33 -20.60
C ILE A 228 -7.55 4.01 -21.84
N ASN A 229 -8.78 4.51 -21.79
CA ASN A 229 -9.48 5.01 -22.97
C ASN A 229 -9.14 6.47 -23.31
N ASN A 230 -8.78 7.27 -22.30
CA ASN A 230 -8.51 8.70 -22.44
C ASN A 230 -7.21 9.10 -21.73
N PRO A 231 -6.04 8.55 -22.12
CA PRO A 231 -4.76 8.99 -21.59
C PRO A 231 -4.52 10.45 -21.98
N LYS A 232 -4.11 11.27 -21.01
CA LYS A 232 -3.93 12.72 -21.17
C LYS A 232 -2.77 13.07 -22.10
N ASP A 233 -1.71 12.27 -22.06
CA ASP A 233 -0.51 12.45 -22.87
C ASP A 233 0.14 11.10 -23.24
N GLU A 234 1.17 11.16 -24.09
CA GLU A 234 1.91 10.00 -24.56
C GLU A 234 2.61 9.25 -23.42
N PHE A 235 3.13 9.97 -22.42
CA PHE A 235 3.75 9.33 -21.27
C PHE A 235 2.74 8.50 -20.47
N VAL A 236 1.54 9.02 -20.22
CA VAL A 236 0.50 8.25 -19.52
C VAL A 236 0.11 7.02 -20.33
N ARG A 237 -0.05 7.16 -21.66
CA ARG A 237 -0.33 6.02 -22.54
C ARG A 237 0.77 4.96 -22.45
N GLU A 238 2.03 5.36 -22.62
CA GLU A 238 3.19 4.46 -22.56
C GLU A 238 3.34 3.82 -21.18
N PHE A 239 3.20 4.59 -20.11
CA PHE A 239 3.29 4.08 -18.74
C PHE A 239 2.24 2.98 -18.49
N ILE A 240 1.02 3.15 -19.00
CA ILE A 240 -0.03 2.14 -18.92
C ILE A 240 0.30 0.92 -19.79
N SER A 241 0.75 1.13 -21.03
CA SER A 241 1.04 0.05 -21.97
C SER A 241 2.28 -0.78 -21.61
N LEU A 242 3.37 -0.14 -21.18
CA LEU A 242 4.62 -0.82 -20.80
C LEU A 242 4.41 -1.74 -19.61
N GLU A 243 3.66 -1.28 -18.61
CA GLU A 243 3.38 -2.09 -17.43
C GLU A 243 2.40 -3.24 -17.75
N GLN A 244 1.47 -3.06 -18.70
CA GLN A 244 0.66 -4.18 -19.21
C GLN A 244 1.49 -5.21 -20.00
N ASN A 245 2.44 -4.76 -20.83
CA ASN A 245 3.25 -5.63 -21.69
C ASN A 245 4.31 -6.42 -20.90
N LYS A 246 5.00 -5.79 -19.95
CA LYS A 246 5.93 -6.50 -19.04
C LYS A 246 5.26 -7.67 -18.34
N ASN A 247 3.98 -7.53 -18.00
CA ASN A 247 3.24 -8.58 -17.31
C ASN A 247 2.79 -9.69 -18.26
N ALA A 248 2.44 -9.37 -19.50
CA ALA A 248 2.18 -10.37 -20.53
C ALA A 248 3.43 -11.22 -20.84
N GLU A 249 4.60 -10.60 -20.93
CA GLU A 249 5.88 -11.30 -21.10
C GLU A 249 6.19 -12.21 -19.89
N ASN A 250 6.03 -11.70 -18.66
CA ASN A 250 6.20 -12.49 -17.43
C ASN A 250 5.24 -13.69 -17.34
N GLU A 251 4.01 -13.58 -17.87
CA GLU A 251 3.04 -14.68 -17.87
C GLU A 251 3.39 -15.75 -18.93
N ILE A 252 3.89 -15.33 -20.09
CA ILE A 252 4.40 -16.22 -21.13
C ILE A 252 5.63 -16.98 -20.61
N ASP A 253 6.58 -16.28 -19.99
CA ASP A 253 7.79 -16.89 -19.41
C ASP A 253 7.44 -17.93 -18.35
N LYS A 254 6.44 -17.66 -17.49
CA LYS A 254 5.94 -18.65 -16.52
C LYS A 254 5.38 -19.91 -17.19
N LYS A 255 4.55 -19.75 -18.23
CA LYS A 255 3.98 -20.89 -18.97
C LYS A 255 5.06 -21.71 -19.68
N ILE A 256 6.07 -21.04 -20.25
CA ILE A 256 7.23 -21.70 -20.85
C ILE A 256 8.00 -22.49 -19.79
N ILE A 257 8.29 -21.88 -18.64
CA ILE A 257 9.00 -22.53 -17.53
C ILE A 257 8.23 -23.74 -17.00
N GLU A 258 6.91 -23.65 -16.81
CA GLU A 258 6.08 -24.78 -16.41
C GLU A 258 6.16 -25.93 -17.42
N LYS A 259 6.03 -25.62 -18.70
CA LYS A 259 6.12 -26.62 -19.78
C LYS A 259 7.50 -27.27 -19.87
N LEU A 260 8.57 -26.51 -19.64
CA LEU A 260 9.94 -27.04 -19.56
C LEU A 260 10.14 -27.96 -18.34
N LYS A 261 9.46 -27.70 -17.23
CA LYS A 261 9.48 -28.58 -16.05
C LYS A 261 8.72 -29.88 -16.32
N GLU A 262 7.55 -29.80 -16.95
CA GLU A 262 6.75 -30.97 -17.34
C GLU A 262 7.52 -31.88 -18.31
N ASN A 263 8.27 -31.29 -19.24
CA ASN A 263 9.08 -32.03 -20.20
C ASN A 263 10.45 -32.48 -19.66
N GLY A 264 10.80 -32.13 -18.41
CA GLY A 264 12.10 -32.46 -17.80
C GLY A 264 13.30 -31.69 -18.37
N GLU A 265 13.06 -30.65 -19.19
CA GLU A 265 14.10 -29.87 -19.87
C GLU A 265 14.61 -28.68 -19.03
N TYR A 266 13.88 -28.31 -17.98
CA TYR A 266 14.20 -27.14 -17.15
C TYR A 266 15.60 -27.19 -16.53
N ALA A 267 16.02 -28.33 -16.00
CA ALA A 267 17.33 -28.49 -15.39
C ALA A 267 18.49 -28.29 -16.38
N LYS A 268 18.28 -28.69 -17.64
CA LYS A 268 19.27 -28.53 -18.72
C LYS A 268 19.44 -27.06 -19.09
N LEU A 269 18.33 -26.33 -19.20
CA LEU A 269 18.34 -24.90 -19.47
C LEU A 269 19.04 -24.10 -18.36
N VAL A 270 18.80 -24.43 -17.09
CA VAL A 270 19.47 -23.76 -15.95
C VAL A 270 20.98 -23.98 -16.01
N MET A 271 21.44 -25.21 -16.25
CA MET A 271 22.87 -25.52 -16.39
C MET A 271 23.52 -24.79 -17.58
N GLU A 272 22.83 -24.66 -18.71
CA GLU A 272 23.34 -23.90 -19.86
C GLU A 272 23.50 -22.40 -19.54
N ILE A 273 22.53 -21.80 -18.84
CA ILE A 273 22.57 -20.39 -18.45
C ILE A 273 23.69 -20.12 -17.42
N GLU A 274 23.88 -20.99 -16.43
CA GLU A 274 24.96 -20.88 -15.45
C GLU A 274 26.36 -21.02 -16.09
N ASN A 275 26.48 -21.86 -17.12
CA ASN A 275 27.71 -22.00 -17.90
C ASN A 275 28.01 -20.79 -18.81
N CYS A 276 26.99 -20.04 -19.23
CA CYS A 276 27.18 -18.76 -19.92
C CYS A 276 27.67 -17.66 -18.96
N ARG A 277 27.13 -17.60 -17.74
CA ARG A 277 27.51 -16.58 -16.74
C ARG A 277 28.88 -16.76 -16.10
N SER A 278 29.46 -17.95 -16.19
CA SER A 278 30.81 -18.25 -15.67
C SER A 278 31.94 -17.99 -16.68
N LYS A 279 31.60 -17.49 -17.88
CA LYS A 279 32.56 -17.13 -18.93
C LYS A 279 32.72 -15.62 -19.16
N ASP A 280 31.98 -14.80 -18.41
CA ASP A 280 32.12 -13.34 -18.32
C ASP A 280 32.75 -12.96 -16.97
#